data_AF-A0A963RU68-F1
#
_entry.id   AF-A0A963RU68-F1
#
_cell.length_a   1.000
_cell.length_b   1.000
_cell.length_c   1.000
_cell.angle_alpha   90.00
_cell.angle_beta   90.00
_cell.angle_gamma   90.00
#
_symmetry.space_group_name_H-M   'P 1'
#
loop_
_entity.id
_entity.type
_entity.pdbx_description
1 polymer ?
#
loop_
_entity_poly.entity_id
_entity_poly.type
_entity_poly.pdbx_seq_one_letter_code
_entity_poly.pdbx_strand_id
1 'polypeptide(L)' 'MEAYLLDWANLLLRWLHVIVAIAWIGSSFYFVFLDNNLLAPTADDLKKKGVDGAMWAVHGGGFYNPQKYM' A
#
# COMPACT_ATOMS: atom_id res chain seq x y z
N MET A 1 26.54 -30.82 -4.24
CA MET A 1 26.44 -29.38 -4.59
C MET A 1 25.06 -29.03 -5.12
N GLU A 2 24.52 -29.73 -6.12
CA GLU A 2 23.18 -29.46 -6.68
C GLU A 2 22.04 -29.57 -5.65
N ALA A 3 22.02 -30.62 -4.82
CA ALA A 3 21.04 -30.74 -3.74
C ALA A 3 21.06 -29.56 -2.75
N TYR A 4 22.26 -29.05 -2.43
CA TYR A 4 22.43 -27.90 -1.54
C TYR A 4 21.89 -26.60 -2.17
N LEU A 5 22.05 -26.41 -3.48
CA LEU A 5 21.46 -25.29 -4.20
C LEU A 5 19.92 -25.38 -4.19
N LEU A 6 19.36 -26.57 -4.37
CA LEU A 6 17.91 -26.80 -4.30
C LEU A 6 17.35 -26.52 -2.90
N ASP A 7 18.06 -26.90 -1.84
CA ASP A 7 17.64 -26.61 -0.46
C ASP A 7 17.59 -25.10 -0.19
N TRP A 8 18.61 -24.35 -0.63
CA TRP A 8 18.61 -22.89 -0.54
C TRP A 8 17.52 -22.24 -1.39
N ALA A 9 17.31 -22.71 -2.62
CA ALA A 9 16.24 -22.22 -3.47
C ALA A 9 14.86 -22.47 -2.86
N ASN A 10 14.65 -23.63 -2.23
CA ASN A 10 13.42 -23.96 -1.53
C ASN A 10 13.18 -23.01 -0.35
N LEU A 11 14.22 -22.77 0.44
CA LEU A 11 14.16 -21.82 1.56
C LEU A 11 13.82 -20.41 1.08
N LEU A 12 14.52 -19.91 0.05
CA LEU A 12 14.28 -18.58 -0.52
C LEU A 12 12.86 -18.46 -1.08
N LEU A 13 12.36 -19.46 -1.80
CA LEU A 13 11.01 -19.44 -2.36
C LEU A 13 9.94 -19.40 -1.27
N ARG A 14 10.11 -20.16 -0.19
CA ARG A 14 9.19 -20.14 0.97
C ARG A 14 9.18 -18.78 1.64
N TRP A 15 10.35 -18.19 1.90
CA TRP A 15 10.44 -16.86 2.50
C TRP A 15 9.87 -15.77 1.60
N LEU A 16 10.17 -15.82 0.30
CA LEU A 16 9.57 -14.93 -0.68
C LEU A 16 8.04 -15.02 -0.64
N HIS A 17 7.50 -16.24 -0.63
CA HIS A 17 6.06 -16.46 -0.56
C HIS A 17 5.43 -15.84 0.69
N VAL A 18 6.04 -16.06 1.87
CA VAL A 18 5.54 -15.49 3.14
C VAL A 18 5.59 -13.97 3.12
N ILE A 19 6.69 -13.37 2.67
CA ILE A 19 6.84 -11.91 2.59
C ILE A 19 5.81 -11.31 1.63
N VAL A 20 5.65 -11.89 0.44
CA VAL A 20 4.66 -11.45 -0.56
C VAL A 20 3.25 -11.58 0.00
N ALA A 21 2.92 -12.68 0.69
CA ALA A 21 1.61 -12.85 1.30
C ALA A 21 1.31 -11.79 2.37
N ILE A 22 2.27 -11.50 3.26
CA ILE A 22 2.11 -10.46 4.30
C ILE A 22 1.96 -9.08 3.66
N ALA A 23 2.81 -8.75 2.68
CA ALA A 23 2.74 -7.46 1.97
C ALA A 23 1.42 -7.31 1.21
N TRP A 24 0.94 -8.37 0.56
CA TRP A 24 -0.32 -8.37 -0.17
C TRP A 24 -1.52 -8.18 0.75
N ILE A 25 -1.58 -8.89 1.88
CA ILE A 25 -2.67 -8.75 2.86
C ILE A 25 -2.64 -7.35 3.49
N GLY A 26 -1.46 -6.88 3.92
CA GLY A 26 -1.31 -5.57 4.53
C GLY A 26 -1.69 -4.43 3.59
N SER A 27 -1.23 -4.48 2.33
CA SER A 27 -1.60 -3.49 1.30
C SER A 27 -3.10 -3.53 1.00
N SER A 28 -3.70 -4.72 0.92
CA SER A 28 -5.15 -4.85 0.69
C SER A 28 -5.95 -4.16 1.78
N PHE A 29 -5.63 -4.39 3.06
CA PHE A 29 -6.31 -3.71 4.16
C PHE A 29 -6.07 -2.20 4.16
N TYR A 30 -4.85 -1.76 3.85
CA TYR A 30 -4.54 -0.34 3.73
C TYR A 30 -5.39 0.32 2.64
N PHE A 31 -5.50 -0.28 1.45
CA PHE A 31 -6.29 0.29 0.36
C PHE A 31 -7.80 0.25 0.63
N VAL A 32 -8.31 -0.81 1.28
CA VAL A 32 -9.70 -0.85 1.74
C VAL A 32 -9.99 0.28 2.73
N PHE A 33 -9.10 0.49 3.71
CA PHE A 33 -9.22 1.60 4.65
C PHE A 33 -9.15 2.95 3.93
N LEU A 34 -8.17 3.15 3.05
CA LEU A 34 -7.97 4.36 2.26
C LEU A 34 -9.24 4.68 1.47
N ASP A 35 -9.71 3.78 0.63
CA ASP A 35 -10.89 3.99 -0.23
C ASP A 35 -12.16 4.29 0.58
N ASN A 36 -12.33 3.67 1.76
CA ASN A 36 -13.48 3.93 2.62
C ASN A 36 -13.42 5.28 3.36
N ASN A 37 -12.25 5.92 3.44
CA ASN A 37 -12.03 7.15 4.22
C ASN A 37 -11.64 8.36 3.35
N LEU A 38 -11.57 8.21 2.03
CA LEU A 38 -11.39 9.33 1.12
C LEU A 38 -12.62 10.23 1.16
N LEU A 39 -12.40 11.52 1.36
CA LEU A 39 -13.43 12.54 1.35
C LEU A 39 -13.28 13.41 0.11
N ALA A 40 -14.41 13.81 -0.48
CA ALA A 40 -14.42 14.76 -1.59
C ALA A 40 -13.66 16.04 -1.18
N PRO A 41 -12.73 16.54 -2.00
CA PRO A 41 -11.93 17.69 -1.62
C PRO A 41 -12.78 18.95 -1.52
N THR A 42 -12.60 19.71 -0.45
CA THR A 42 -13.28 21.00 -0.24
C THR A 42 -12.49 22.16 -0.83
N ALA A 43 -11.15 22.06 -0.83
CA ALA A 43 -10.25 23.11 -1.31
C ALA A 43 -10.31 23.27 -2.84
N ASP A 44 -10.39 24.51 -3.31
CA ASP A 44 -10.52 24.83 -4.73
C ASP A 44 -9.30 24.43 -5.56
N ASP A 45 -8.10 24.43 -4.98
CA ASP A 45 -6.89 24.01 -5.68
C ASP A 45 -6.88 22.51 -5.95
N LEU A 46 -7.38 21.68 -5.03
CA LEU A 46 -7.50 20.23 -5.20
C LEU A 46 -8.56 19.87 -6.25
N LYS A 47 -9.70 20.56 -6.22
CA LYS A 47 -10.73 20.41 -7.27
C LYS A 47 -10.19 20.77 -8.65
N LYS A 48 -9.44 21.88 -8.77
CA LYS A 48 -8.79 22.29 -10.03
C LYS A 48 -7.76 21.27 -10.53
N LYS A 49 -7.13 20.52 -9.63
CA LYS A 49 -6.19 19.43 -9.96
C LYS A 49 -6.89 18.13 -10.34
N GLY A 50 -8.23 18.05 -10.30
CA GLY A 50 -8.97 16.83 -10.60
C GLY A 50 -8.90 15.78 -9.50
N VAL A 51 -8.62 16.17 -8.26
CA VAL A 51 -8.69 15.26 -7.11
C VAL A 51 -10.16 14.91 -6.87
N ASP A 52 -10.46 13.63 -6.79
CA ASP A 52 -11.81 13.12 -6.53
C ASP A 52 -12.00 12.76 -5.05
N GLY A 53 -10.93 12.35 -4.38
CA GLY A 53 -10.93 12.10 -2.94
C GLY A 53 -9.56 12.35 -2.31
N ALA A 54 -9.55 12.86 -1.08
CA ALA A 54 -8.33 13.02 -0.30
C ALA A 54 -8.56 12.62 1.16
N MET A 55 -7.50 12.15 1.81
CA MET A 55 -7.51 11.92 3.25
C MET A 55 -6.23 12.45 3.89
N TRP A 56 -6.31 12.83 5.17
CA TRP A 56 -5.11 13.14 5.95
C TRP A 56 -4.81 11.97 6.87
N ALA A 57 -3.55 11.53 6.89
CA ALA A 57 -3.08 10.44 7.71
C ALA A 57 -1.80 10.84 8.45
N VAL A 58 -1.61 10.29 9.65
CA VAL A 58 -0.36 10.42 10.40
C VAL A 58 0.32 9.07 10.50
N HIS A 59 1.62 9.01 10.19
CA HIS A 59 2.40 7.78 10.32
C HIS A 59 3.87 8.11 10.63
N GLY A 60 4.46 7.46 11.63
CA GLY A 60 5.87 7.69 11.99
C GLY A 60 6.21 9.14 12.35
N GLY A 61 5.23 9.90 12.86
CA GLY A 61 5.39 11.34 13.17
C GLY A 61 5.26 12.30 11.98
N GLY A 62 5.04 11.78 10.76
CA GLY A 62 4.80 12.58 9.55
C GLY A 62 3.32 12.66 9.19
N PHE A 63 2.95 13.74 8.49
CA PHE A 63 1.62 13.93 7.89
C PHE A 63 1.65 13.55 6.41
N TYR A 64 0.66 12.78 5.99
CA TYR A 64 0.49 12.33 4.61
C TYR A 64 -0.90 12.76 4.13
N ASN A 65 -0.98 13.18 2.86
CA ASN A 65 -2.23 13.49 2.20
C ASN A 65 -2.39 12.69 0.90
N PRO A 66 -2.78 11.40 0.97
CA PRO A 66 -3.11 10.63 -0.22
C PRO A 66 -4.24 11.30 -0.99
N GLN A 67 -4.07 11.41 -2.31
CA GLN A 67 -5.04 11.99 -3.24
C GLN A 67 -5.38 10.94 -4.30
N LYS A 68 -6.68 10.68 -4.48
CA LYS A 68 -7.22 9.83 -5.52
C LYS A 68 -7.68 10.69 -6.68
N TYR A 69 -7.31 10.27 -7.88
CA TYR A 69 -7.70 10.86 -9.14
C TYR A 69 -8.49 9.80 -9.93
N MET A 70 -9.51 10.22 -10.66
CA MET A 70 -10.26 9.40 -11.61
C MET A 70 -10.18 10.00 -13.02
#